data_AF-A0A2T7E447-F1
#
_entry.id   AF-A0A2T7E447-F1
#
_cell.length_a   1.000
_cell.length_b   1.000
_cell.length_c   1.000
_cell.angle_alpha   90.00
_cell.angle_beta   90.00
_cell.angle_gamma   90.00
#
_symmetry.space_group_name_H-M   'P 1'
#
loop_
_entity.id
_entity.type
_entity.pdbx_description
1 polymer ?
#
loop_
_entity_poly.entity_id
_entity_poly.type
_entity_poly.pdbx_seq_one_letter_code
_entity_poly.pdbx_strand_id
1 'polypeptide(L)'
;MCYVSSSETSGRQVAIRRQLAAEQGPRMTSCLFLGVAPRPPPAALHLLLRRRMASNRAFQLRLNPLTGDSEWLVVDEEEEAPAPSQHKQLLAATSYLDMLNDTARNRAYRHAIDATVTDPTSCVLDIGAGTGLLSMMAARALAAAGGEGRGSVSACEAYLPMGKLTRRVLRANGMENRIKVFHKRSDELRVGVELDSRADILVSEILDSELLGEGLIPTLQHAHDMLLVKNPKTVPYRATTYGVLVESMLLWKMHDLHSNEANTEDGVWLTPGTENILSVKLQQHAMQCDALEDEILLLSEPFKVFEFDFWKRPDSHRETKIEIKATADGHAHAIISWWVLQLDSAGSVFYSTAPGWVRQSSGVDLPQCVNGMKDWCDHWKQCVWFIQGTGAPAMKDQTLALRASHDQTSISYHLNINDEVSSRSPKSDHLTLLPERIALYGDKAWRSALIGAVRNAMSGRSSPTCIVADDSVLLALIVSSLLPSSKVITMFPGLRDKGFNYLRAVADANNFSMDRIKVIGKKASSLTMNDLKDEKE
;
A
#
# COMPACT_ATOMS: atom_id res chain seq x y z
N MET A 1 13.20 -35.36 29.03
CA MET A 1 13.61 -36.75 28.72
C MET A 1 14.36 -36.72 27.40
N CYS A 2 15.59 -37.21 27.37
CA CYS A 2 16.37 -37.34 26.15
C CYS A 2 16.14 -38.73 25.54
N TYR A 3 16.23 -38.86 24.21
CA TYR A 3 16.87 -40.02 23.61
C TYR A 3 17.54 -39.65 22.29
N VAL A 4 18.75 -40.16 22.10
CA VAL A 4 19.62 -40.00 20.93
C VAL A 4 19.94 -41.40 20.42
N SER A 5 20.02 -41.60 19.11
CA SER A 5 20.84 -42.68 18.55
C SER A 5 21.49 -42.24 17.24
N SER A 6 22.81 -42.32 17.21
CA SER A 6 23.70 -41.91 16.12
C SER A 6 24.15 -43.10 15.25
N SER A 7 24.63 -42.80 14.04
CA SER A 7 25.67 -43.62 13.40
C SER A 7 26.56 -42.74 12.51
N GLU A 8 27.86 -42.70 12.82
CA GLU A 8 28.92 -41.97 12.10
C GLU A 8 29.36 -42.72 10.82
N THR A 9 29.93 -42.09 9.80
CA THR A 9 31.38 -41.84 9.58
C THR A 9 31.55 -41.36 8.12
N SER A 10 32.59 -40.67 7.63
CA SER A 10 33.77 -39.93 8.14
C SER A 10 34.14 -38.90 7.04
N GLY A 11 35.09 -37.95 7.10
CA GLY A 11 36.16 -37.63 8.05
C GLY A 11 37.51 -37.45 7.32
N ARG A 12 37.92 -36.20 7.01
CA ARG A 12 39.33 -35.72 6.92
C ARG A 12 39.45 -34.23 6.53
N GLN A 13 39.95 -33.41 7.45
CA GLN A 13 40.70 -32.18 7.16
C GLN A 13 42.18 -32.53 6.88
N VAL A 14 43.00 -31.57 6.41
CA VAL A 14 44.24 -31.13 7.10
C VAL A 14 45.02 -30.03 6.32
N ALA A 15 45.29 -28.95 7.07
CA ALA A 15 46.42 -28.00 7.08
C ALA A 15 46.94 -27.21 5.84
N ILE A 16 47.24 -25.94 6.18
CA ILE A 16 48.03 -24.94 5.45
C ILE A 16 49.52 -25.07 5.85
N ARG A 17 50.47 -24.76 4.94
CA ARG A 17 51.85 -24.38 5.33
C ARG A 17 52.50 -23.39 4.34
N ARG A 18 53.44 -22.56 4.86
CA ARG A 18 54.13 -21.44 4.20
C ARG A 18 55.51 -21.82 3.63
N GLN A 19 55.94 -21.09 2.58
CA GLN A 19 57.32 -20.68 2.22
C GLN A 19 57.15 -19.51 1.21
N LEU A 20 57.74 -18.30 1.29
CA LEU A 20 59.14 -17.83 1.49
C LEU A 20 60.12 -18.42 0.46
N ALA A 21 60.97 -17.67 -0.25
CA ALA A 21 61.14 -16.21 -0.47
C ALA A 21 62.15 -15.98 -1.65
N ALA A 22 62.52 -14.71 -1.94
CA ALA A 22 63.58 -14.26 -2.88
C ALA A 22 63.32 -14.51 -4.40
N GLU A 23 63.91 -13.83 -5.40
CA GLU A 23 64.62 -12.53 -5.61
C GLU A 23 64.74 -12.34 -7.16
N GLN A 24 65.09 -11.23 -7.82
CA GLN A 24 65.62 -9.88 -7.49
C GLN A 24 65.05 -8.84 -8.53
N GLY A 25 65.56 -7.60 -8.60
CA GLY A 25 65.30 -6.63 -9.71
C GLY A 25 66.46 -6.55 -10.74
N PRO A 26 66.70 -5.44 -11.50
CA PRO A 26 65.98 -4.14 -11.46
C PRO A 26 65.88 -3.34 -12.81
N ARG A 27 65.40 -2.08 -12.71
CA ARG A 27 65.66 -0.86 -13.54
C ARG A 27 64.91 -0.57 -14.87
N MET A 28 64.13 0.53 -14.79
CA MET A 28 63.81 1.60 -15.76
C MET A 28 64.49 1.64 -17.15
N THR A 29 63.68 1.94 -18.18
CA THR A 29 63.82 3.17 -19.00
C THR A 29 62.51 3.55 -19.71
N SER A 30 62.36 4.83 -20.06
CA SER A 30 61.26 5.40 -20.85
C SER A 30 61.63 5.52 -22.32
N CYS A 31 60.68 5.33 -23.24
CA CYS A 31 60.62 6.09 -24.50
C CYS A 31 59.26 5.92 -25.23
N LEU A 32 58.75 7.01 -25.82
CA LEU A 32 57.66 6.97 -26.81
C LEU A 32 58.20 6.56 -28.19
N PHE A 33 57.36 5.95 -29.03
CA PHE A 33 57.30 6.26 -30.47
C PHE A 33 55.92 5.98 -31.08
N LEU A 34 55.56 6.72 -32.13
CA LEU A 34 54.28 6.66 -32.83
C LEU A 34 54.19 5.50 -33.84
N GLY A 35 52.99 4.97 -34.06
CA GLY A 35 52.67 4.03 -35.15
C GLY A 35 51.25 4.26 -35.66
N VAL A 36 51.09 4.48 -36.97
CA VAL A 36 49.82 4.84 -37.64
C VAL A 36 49.06 3.58 -38.08
N ALA A 37 47.73 3.59 -37.96
CA ALA A 37 46.82 2.56 -38.51
C ALA A 37 45.51 3.20 -39.04
N PRO A 38 44.79 2.56 -39.99
CA PRO A 38 43.94 3.28 -40.97
C PRO A 38 42.44 3.42 -40.63
N ARG A 39 41.76 4.34 -41.35
CA ARG A 39 40.31 4.57 -41.31
C ARG A 39 39.51 3.59 -42.18
N PRO A 40 38.28 3.20 -41.78
CA PRO A 40 37.19 2.78 -42.67
C PRO A 40 36.24 3.94 -43.08
N PRO A 41 35.33 3.75 -44.06
CA PRO A 41 34.60 4.80 -44.79
C PRO A 41 33.22 5.20 -44.18
N PRO A 42 32.49 6.21 -44.74
CA PRO A 42 31.50 6.99 -43.98
C PRO A 42 30.06 6.47 -43.99
N ALA A 43 29.24 7.11 -43.16
CA ALA A 43 27.85 6.75 -42.84
C ALA A 43 26.88 6.79 -44.04
N ALA A 44 26.24 5.65 -44.33
CA ALA A 44 25.05 5.58 -45.20
C ALA A 44 24.21 4.28 -45.05
N LEU A 45 23.94 3.76 -43.84
CA LEU A 45 23.01 2.62 -43.68
C LEU A 45 22.31 2.44 -42.31
N HIS A 46 21.80 3.52 -41.69
CA HIS A 46 20.96 3.39 -40.47
C HIS A 46 19.68 4.26 -40.44
N LEU A 47 19.27 4.84 -41.58
CA LEU A 47 17.95 5.46 -41.73
C LEU A 47 16.99 4.49 -42.44
N LEU A 48 16.37 3.58 -41.68
CA LEU A 48 15.06 2.93 -41.91
C LEU A 48 14.91 1.69 -41.01
N LEU A 49 14.62 1.90 -39.72
CA LEU A 49 13.88 0.96 -38.84
C LEU A 49 13.67 1.58 -37.45
N ARG A 50 13.04 2.76 -37.38
CA ARG A 50 12.41 3.23 -36.13
C ARG A 50 11.15 2.39 -35.86
N ARG A 51 11.34 1.13 -35.45
CA ARG A 51 10.34 0.46 -34.62
C ARG A 51 10.24 1.29 -33.34
N ARG A 52 9.05 1.83 -33.05
CA ARG A 52 8.70 2.18 -31.67
C ARG A 52 8.68 0.87 -30.89
N MET A 53 9.79 0.53 -30.25
CA MET A 53 9.74 -0.39 -29.12
C MET A 53 8.94 0.33 -28.03
N ALA A 54 7.99 -0.36 -27.42
CA ALA A 54 7.37 0.14 -26.21
C ALA A 54 8.46 0.16 -25.12
N SER A 55 8.72 1.34 -24.54
CA SER A 55 9.53 1.45 -23.33
C SER A 55 8.88 0.60 -22.24
N ASN A 56 9.62 -0.34 -21.66
CA ASN A 56 9.12 -1.17 -20.56
C ASN A 56 8.88 -0.28 -19.34
N ARG A 57 7.62 0.10 -19.13
CA ARG A 57 7.13 0.91 -18.03
C ARG A 57 6.38 0.03 -17.05
N ALA A 58 7.02 -0.31 -15.94
CA ALA A 58 6.32 -0.92 -14.82
C ALA A 58 5.82 0.19 -13.90
N PHE A 59 4.52 0.27 -13.68
CA PHE A 59 3.93 1.20 -12.72
C PHE A 59 3.85 0.50 -11.35
N GLN A 60 4.55 1.04 -10.35
CA GLN A 60 4.48 0.54 -8.97
C GLN A 60 3.75 1.56 -8.10
N LEU A 61 2.68 1.14 -7.44
CA LEU A 61 2.11 1.88 -6.32
C LEU A 61 3.10 1.81 -5.14
N ARG A 62 3.66 2.95 -4.73
CA ARG A 62 4.43 3.08 -3.50
C ARG A 62 3.69 3.94 -2.50
N LEU A 63 3.52 3.43 -1.30
CA LEU A 63 3.11 4.24 -0.16
C LEU A 63 4.32 5.02 0.38
N ASN A 64 4.18 6.32 0.52
CA ASN A 64 5.13 7.17 1.24
C ASN A 64 5.02 6.88 2.75
N PRO A 65 6.07 6.33 3.40
CA PRO A 65 6.02 5.90 4.80
C PRO A 65 6.03 7.05 5.82
N LEU A 66 5.95 8.30 5.35
CA LEU A 66 5.82 9.49 6.19
C LEU A 66 4.39 10.03 6.17
N THR A 67 3.80 10.17 4.98
CA THR A 67 2.53 10.87 4.75
C THR A 67 1.35 9.96 4.44
N GLY A 68 1.59 8.70 4.08
CA GLY A 68 0.55 7.80 3.56
C GLY A 68 0.08 8.14 2.15
N ASP A 69 0.84 8.93 1.39
CA ASP A 69 0.55 9.19 -0.02
C ASP A 69 0.98 8.02 -0.90
N SER A 70 0.08 7.56 -1.76
CA SER A 70 0.37 6.51 -2.74
C SER A 70 0.80 7.13 -4.07
N GLU A 71 2.07 6.97 -4.45
CA GLU A 71 2.63 7.40 -5.73
C GLU A 71 2.70 6.23 -6.73
N TRP A 72 2.20 6.42 -7.95
CA TRP A 72 2.43 5.47 -9.05
C TRP A 72 3.76 5.78 -9.72
N LEU A 73 4.84 5.15 -9.26
CA LEU A 73 6.16 5.30 -9.87
C LEU A 73 6.23 4.56 -11.21
N VAL A 74 6.61 5.29 -12.25
CA VAL A 74 7.00 4.69 -13.55
C VAL A 74 8.44 4.23 -13.43
N VAL A 75 8.64 2.92 -13.34
CA VAL A 75 9.95 2.30 -13.49
C VAL A 75 10.18 2.07 -14.98
N ASP A 76 10.88 2.99 -15.64
CA ASP A 76 11.45 2.80 -16.97
C ASP A 76 12.72 1.94 -16.84
N GLU A 77 12.80 0.81 -17.54
CA GLU A 77 13.98 -0.10 -17.52
C GLU A 77 15.26 0.49 -18.20
N GLU A 78 15.26 1.77 -18.59
CA GLU A 78 16.34 2.41 -19.36
C GLU A 78 17.46 3.07 -18.52
N GLU A 79 17.32 3.21 -17.19
CA GLU A 79 18.46 3.65 -16.35
C GLU A 79 19.48 2.50 -16.14
N GLU A 80 20.63 2.61 -16.79
CA GLU A 80 21.73 1.64 -16.77
C GLU A 80 22.39 1.48 -15.38
N ALA A 81 21.79 0.71 -14.48
CA ALA A 81 22.51 -0.03 -13.43
C ALA A 81 21.64 -1.13 -12.74
N PRO A 82 21.27 -2.24 -13.41
CA PRO A 82 20.54 -3.32 -12.75
C PRO A 82 21.50 -4.14 -11.87
N ALA A 83 21.66 -3.73 -10.60
CA ALA A 83 22.06 -4.69 -9.58
C ALA A 83 20.99 -5.80 -9.51
N PRO A 84 21.33 -7.09 -9.68
CA PRO A 84 20.35 -8.18 -9.75
C PRO A 84 19.59 -8.45 -8.42
N SER A 85 19.80 -7.62 -7.40
CA SER A 85 19.09 -7.59 -6.12
C SER A 85 17.73 -6.88 -6.19
N GLN A 86 17.60 -5.75 -6.88
CA GLN A 86 16.37 -4.94 -6.84
C GLN A 86 15.15 -5.70 -7.40
N HIS A 87 15.29 -6.33 -8.57
CA HIS A 87 14.23 -7.15 -9.18
C HIS A 87 13.81 -8.34 -8.30
N LYS A 88 14.72 -8.90 -7.48
CA LYS A 88 14.42 -9.98 -6.54
C LYS A 88 13.70 -9.46 -5.29
N GLN A 89 14.04 -8.27 -4.81
CA GLN A 89 13.35 -7.60 -3.70
C GLN A 89 11.93 -7.17 -4.09
N LEU A 90 11.73 -6.71 -5.33
CA LEU A 90 10.45 -6.21 -5.84
C LEU A 90 9.33 -7.26 -5.80
N LEU A 91 9.58 -8.51 -6.23
CA LEU A 91 8.58 -9.58 -6.15
C LEU A 91 8.32 -10.06 -4.71
N ALA A 92 9.35 -10.05 -3.86
CA ALA A 92 9.25 -10.53 -2.48
C ALA A 92 8.41 -9.61 -1.56
N ALA A 93 8.19 -8.36 -1.97
CA ALA A 93 7.37 -7.38 -1.26
C ALA A 93 5.91 -7.27 -1.79
N THR A 94 5.47 -8.22 -2.62
CA THR A 94 4.10 -8.24 -3.17
C THR A 94 3.16 -9.12 -2.34
N SER A 95 1.86 -8.80 -2.42
CA SER A 95 0.77 -9.59 -1.85
C SER A 95 0.50 -10.94 -2.54
N TYR A 96 1.14 -11.23 -3.70
CA TYR A 96 0.83 -12.42 -4.50
C TYR A 96 0.94 -13.74 -3.74
N LEU A 97 1.89 -13.88 -2.81
CA LEU A 97 2.04 -15.11 -2.03
C LEU A 97 0.90 -15.30 -1.02
N ASP A 98 0.45 -14.22 -0.40
CA ASP A 98 -0.68 -14.23 0.53
C ASP A 98 -2.00 -14.54 -0.20
N MET A 99 -2.25 -13.87 -1.34
CA MET A 99 -3.39 -14.16 -2.23
C MET A 99 -3.46 -15.60 -2.74
N LEU A 100 -2.29 -16.24 -2.94
CA LEU A 100 -2.22 -17.65 -3.34
C LEU A 100 -2.47 -18.62 -2.18
N ASN A 101 -2.17 -18.22 -0.94
CA ASN A 101 -2.41 -19.02 0.25
C ASN A 101 -3.83 -18.84 0.82
N ASP A 102 -4.52 -17.75 0.49
CA ASP A 102 -5.94 -17.56 0.81
C ASP A 102 -6.80 -18.60 0.08
N THR A 103 -7.04 -19.70 0.79
CA THR A 103 -7.75 -20.85 0.24
C THR A 103 -9.26 -20.58 0.20
N ALA A 104 -9.78 -19.70 1.05
CA ALA A 104 -11.17 -19.28 1.02
C ALA A 104 -11.49 -18.48 -0.27
N ARG A 105 -10.71 -17.45 -0.59
CA ARG A 105 -10.77 -16.68 -1.85
C ARG A 105 -10.65 -17.61 -3.05
N ASN A 106 -9.63 -18.46 -3.06
CA ASN A 106 -9.35 -19.34 -4.20
C ASN A 106 -10.45 -20.39 -4.44
N ARG A 107 -11.07 -20.95 -3.38
CA ARG A 107 -12.25 -21.83 -3.50
C ARG A 107 -13.49 -21.07 -4.00
N ALA A 108 -13.75 -19.88 -3.46
CA ALA A 108 -14.92 -19.09 -3.81
C ALA A 108 -14.86 -18.65 -5.30
N TYR A 109 -13.73 -18.10 -5.76
CA TYR A 109 -13.52 -17.80 -7.18
C TYR A 109 -13.66 -19.04 -8.06
N ARG A 110 -13.11 -20.20 -7.64
CA ARG A 110 -13.24 -21.46 -8.40
C ARG A 110 -14.70 -21.86 -8.59
N HIS A 111 -15.50 -21.85 -7.52
CA HIS A 111 -16.92 -22.24 -7.59
C HIS A 111 -17.72 -21.27 -8.47
N ALA A 112 -17.50 -19.96 -8.33
CA ALA A 112 -18.21 -18.97 -9.14
C ALA A 112 -17.83 -19.02 -10.63
N ILE A 113 -16.55 -19.25 -10.95
CA ILE A 113 -16.09 -19.47 -12.34
C ILE A 113 -16.73 -20.72 -12.93
N ASP A 114 -16.73 -21.85 -12.20
CA ASP A 114 -17.34 -23.11 -12.65
C ASP A 114 -18.86 -22.98 -12.86
N ALA A 115 -19.55 -22.20 -12.02
CA ALA A 115 -20.98 -21.91 -12.17
C ALA A 115 -21.30 -20.91 -13.31
N THR A 116 -20.34 -20.08 -13.70
CA THR A 116 -20.53 -19.01 -14.70
C THR A 116 -20.19 -19.47 -16.12
N VAL A 117 -19.08 -20.23 -16.28
CA VAL A 117 -18.55 -20.71 -17.56
C VAL A 117 -19.24 -22.02 -17.96
N THR A 118 -20.51 -21.91 -18.33
CA THR A 118 -21.39 -23.05 -18.66
C THR A 118 -21.51 -23.34 -20.17
N ASP A 119 -21.11 -22.40 -21.02
CA ASP A 119 -21.19 -22.53 -22.48
C ASP A 119 -19.79 -22.76 -23.06
N PRO A 120 -19.56 -23.89 -23.75
CA PRO A 120 -18.24 -24.25 -24.28
C PRO A 120 -17.77 -23.34 -25.43
N THR A 121 -18.62 -22.42 -25.92
CA THR A 121 -18.29 -21.42 -26.95
C THR A 121 -17.92 -20.05 -26.39
N SER A 122 -18.05 -19.82 -25.07
CA SER A 122 -17.77 -18.52 -24.46
C SER A 122 -16.32 -18.05 -24.64
N CYS A 123 -16.16 -16.76 -24.87
CA CYS A 123 -14.90 -16.04 -24.75
C CYS A 123 -14.77 -15.42 -23.36
N VAL A 124 -13.80 -15.88 -22.58
CA VAL A 124 -13.49 -15.37 -21.23
C VAL A 124 -12.31 -14.40 -21.30
N LEU A 125 -12.44 -13.26 -20.62
CA LEU A 125 -11.37 -12.29 -20.42
C LEU A 125 -11.01 -12.20 -18.92
N ASP A 126 -9.75 -12.48 -18.59
CA ASP A 126 -9.15 -12.33 -17.25
C ASP A 126 -8.35 -11.02 -17.18
N ILE A 127 -8.82 -10.04 -16.39
CA ILE A 127 -8.15 -8.75 -16.18
C ILE A 127 -7.48 -8.72 -14.81
N GLY A 128 -6.17 -8.49 -14.78
CA GLY A 128 -5.36 -8.58 -13.56
C GLY A 128 -4.86 -10.01 -13.34
N ALA A 129 -4.40 -10.67 -14.41
CA ALA A 129 -4.19 -12.12 -14.40
C ALA A 129 -3.20 -12.62 -13.34
N GLY A 130 -2.27 -11.78 -12.86
CA GLY A 130 -1.35 -12.10 -11.77
C GLY A 130 -0.43 -13.26 -12.14
N THR A 131 -0.67 -14.43 -11.54
CA THR A 131 0.01 -15.71 -11.86
C THR A 131 -0.71 -16.59 -12.89
N GLY A 132 -1.87 -16.15 -13.38
CA GLY A 132 -2.77 -16.90 -14.26
C GLY A 132 -3.70 -17.88 -13.54
N LEU A 133 -3.86 -17.76 -12.21
CA LEU A 133 -4.69 -18.69 -11.43
C LEU A 133 -6.15 -18.70 -11.92
N LEU A 134 -6.77 -17.52 -12.05
CA LEU A 134 -8.17 -17.38 -12.47
C LEU A 134 -8.35 -17.81 -13.94
N SER A 135 -7.45 -17.38 -14.84
CA SER A 135 -7.33 -17.91 -16.21
C SER A 135 -7.30 -19.44 -16.28
N MET A 136 -6.50 -20.11 -15.43
CA MET A 136 -6.44 -21.58 -15.37
C MET A 136 -7.75 -22.18 -14.85
N MET A 137 -8.43 -21.52 -13.91
CA MET A 137 -9.75 -21.97 -13.46
C MET A 137 -10.77 -21.89 -14.60
N ALA A 138 -10.83 -20.75 -15.31
CA ALA A 138 -11.73 -20.53 -16.44
C ALA A 138 -11.49 -21.51 -17.60
N ALA A 139 -10.23 -21.75 -17.97
CA ALA A 139 -9.89 -22.69 -19.04
C ALA A 139 -10.21 -24.16 -18.68
N ARG A 140 -10.20 -24.51 -17.38
CA ARG A 140 -10.69 -25.81 -16.89
C ARG A 140 -12.22 -25.90 -16.90
N ALA A 141 -12.91 -24.84 -16.51
CA ALA A 141 -14.38 -24.76 -16.54
C ALA A 141 -14.90 -24.87 -17.98
N LEU A 142 -14.31 -24.11 -18.91
CA LEU A 142 -14.63 -24.16 -20.34
C LEU A 142 -14.43 -25.55 -20.94
N ALA A 143 -13.35 -26.25 -20.57
CA ALA A 143 -13.13 -27.63 -21.01
C ALA A 143 -14.14 -28.62 -20.40
N ALA A 144 -14.60 -28.39 -19.17
CA ALA A 144 -15.62 -29.21 -18.51
C ALA A 144 -17.02 -28.99 -19.10
N ALA A 145 -17.32 -27.80 -19.65
CA ALA A 145 -18.54 -27.52 -20.41
C ALA A 145 -18.61 -28.26 -21.76
N GLY A 146 -17.53 -28.96 -22.15
CA GLY A 146 -17.42 -29.74 -23.39
C GLY A 146 -16.83 -28.94 -24.56
N GLY A 147 -16.96 -29.46 -25.78
CA GLY A 147 -16.63 -28.71 -27.01
C GLY A 147 -15.21 -28.15 -27.09
N GLU A 148 -14.18 -28.97 -26.83
CA GLU A 148 -12.77 -28.53 -26.86
C GLU A 148 -12.44 -27.68 -28.10
N GLY A 149 -11.81 -26.52 -27.87
CA GLY A 149 -11.36 -25.61 -28.92
C GLY A 149 -12.43 -24.68 -29.51
N ARG A 150 -13.67 -24.67 -28.98
CA ARG A 150 -14.74 -23.78 -29.48
C ARG A 150 -14.78 -22.40 -28.82
N GLY A 151 -14.56 -22.32 -27.51
CA GLY A 151 -14.41 -21.07 -26.76
C GLY A 151 -12.94 -20.67 -26.57
N SER A 152 -12.70 -19.57 -25.87
CA SER A 152 -11.33 -19.09 -25.61
C SER A 152 -11.17 -18.45 -24.23
N VAL A 153 -9.94 -18.44 -23.72
CA VAL A 153 -9.56 -17.66 -22.54
C VAL A 153 -8.42 -16.72 -22.92
N SER A 154 -8.65 -15.43 -22.74
CA SER A 154 -7.67 -14.36 -22.91
C SER A 154 -7.39 -13.70 -21.57
N ALA A 155 -6.15 -13.30 -21.33
CA ALA A 155 -5.70 -12.77 -20.05
C ALA A 155 -4.75 -11.59 -20.25
N CYS A 156 -4.88 -10.53 -19.45
CA CYS A 156 -3.94 -9.41 -19.47
C CYS A 156 -3.30 -9.15 -18.10
N GLU A 157 -1.99 -8.92 -18.15
CA GLU A 157 -1.15 -8.59 -17.00
C GLU A 157 -0.26 -7.40 -17.39
N ALA A 158 -0.31 -6.32 -16.61
CA ALA A 158 0.42 -5.08 -16.88
C ALA A 158 1.86 -5.11 -16.35
N TYR A 159 2.16 -5.94 -15.35
CA TYR A 159 3.47 -6.01 -14.73
C TYR A 159 4.33 -7.11 -15.36
N LEU A 160 5.34 -6.70 -16.14
CA LEU A 160 6.17 -7.61 -16.96
C LEU A 160 6.75 -8.83 -16.22
N PRO A 161 7.27 -8.74 -14.99
CA PRO A 161 7.75 -9.90 -14.24
C PRO A 161 6.65 -10.95 -13.99
N MET A 162 5.42 -10.51 -13.70
CA MET A 162 4.27 -11.39 -13.50
C MET A 162 3.77 -11.96 -14.83
N GLY A 163 3.70 -11.14 -15.90
CA GLY A 163 3.40 -11.65 -17.24
C GLY A 163 4.43 -12.68 -17.75
N LYS A 164 5.71 -12.57 -17.33
CA LYS A 164 6.76 -13.58 -17.57
C LYS A 164 6.56 -14.83 -16.69
N LEU A 165 6.19 -14.66 -15.42
CA LEU A 165 5.90 -15.76 -14.49
C LEU A 165 4.70 -16.59 -14.95
N THR A 166 3.59 -15.95 -15.30
CA THR A 166 2.35 -16.59 -15.73
C THR A 166 2.56 -17.51 -16.92
N ARG A 167 3.29 -17.10 -17.96
CA ARG A 167 3.60 -17.99 -19.10
C ARG A 167 4.36 -19.25 -18.67
N ARG A 168 5.26 -19.15 -17.68
CA ARG A 168 5.96 -20.31 -17.10
C ARG A 168 5.03 -21.21 -16.28
N VAL A 169 4.13 -20.62 -15.49
CA VAL A 169 3.12 -21.35 -14.70
C VAL A 169 2.16 -22.10 -15.64
N LEU A 170 1.67 -21.45 -16.69
CA LEU A 170 0.80 -22.07 -17.71
C LEU A 170 1.51 -23.21 -18.43
N ARG A 171 2.77 -23.05 -18.83
CA ARG A 171 3.58 -24.13 -19.43
C ARG A 171 3.73 -25.32 -18.48
N ALA A 172 4.07 -25.06 -17.21
CA ALA A 172 4.21 -26.11 -16.20
C ALA A 172 2.89 -26.86 -15.92
N ASN A 173 1.74 -26.22 -16.13
CA ASN A 173 0.42 -26.84 -16.01
C ASN A 173 -0.10 -27.45 -17.34
N GLY A 174 0.66 -27.39 -18.45
CA GLY A 174 0.22 -27.86 -19.76
C GLY A 174 -0.87 -27.00 -20.43
N MET A 175 -1.03 -25.75 -19.99
CA MET A 175 -2.11 -24.83 -20.39
C MET A 175 -1.66 -23.65 -21.26
N GLU A 176 -0.38 -23.58 -21.63
CA GLU A 176 0.20 -22.49 -22.46
C GLU A 176 -0.53 -22.29 -23.80
N ASN A 177 -1.03 -23.36 -24.42
CA ASN A 177 -1.79 -23.29 -25.67
C ASN A 177 -3.31 -23.10 -25.47
N ARG A 178 -3.80 -23.07 -24.21
CA ARG A 178 -5.23 -22.92 -23.89
C ARG A 178 -5.62 -21.50 -23.45
N ILE A 179 -4.64 -20.64 -23.11
CA ILE A 179 -4.86 -19.28 -22.60
C ILE A 179 -3.93 -18.29 -23.32
N LYS A 180 -4.50 -17.26 -23.96
CA LYS A 180 -3.75 -16.17 -24.62
C LYS A 180 -3.35 -15.11 -23.57
N VAL A 181 -2.05 -14.98 -23.25
CA VAL A 181 -1.56 -14.02 -22.24
C VAL A 181 -0.88 -12.79 -22.84
N PHE A 182 -1.53 -11.64 -22.72
CA PHE A 182 -1.06 -10.33 -23.16
C PHE A 182 -0.32 -9.61 -22.03
N HIS A 183 0.88 -9.07 -22.33
CA HIS A 183 1.57 -8.15 -21.43
C HIS A 183 1.14 -6.72 -21.76
N LYS A 184 0.04 -6.30 -21.15
CA LYS A 184 -0.72 -5.08 -21.43
C LYS A 184 -1.64 -4.78 -20.25
N ARG A 185 -1.97 -3.51 -20.02
CA ARG A 185 -3.17 -3.13 -19.27
C ARG A 185 -4.43 -3.44 -20.09
N SER A 186 -5.58 -3.53 -19.44
CA SER A 186 -6.87 -3.74 -20.12
C SER A 186 -7.24 -2.61 -21.07
N ASP A 187 -6.88 -1.36 -20.76
CA ASP A 187 -7.09 -0.17 -21.61
C ASP A 187 -6.15 -0.08 -22.83
N GLU A 188 -5.21 -1.02 -22.96
CA GLU A 188 -4.36 -1.18 -24.14
C GLU A 188 -4.82 -2.30 -25.08
N LEU A 189 -5.77 -3.14 -24.67
CA LEU A 189 -6.32 -4.23 -25.49
C LEU A 189 -7.31 -3.71 -26.53
N ARG A 190 -7.31 -4.31 -27.73
CA ARG A 190 -8.28 -3.99 -28.78
C ARG A 190 -8.87 -5.24 -29.42
N VAL A 191 -10.18 -5.22 -29.59
CA VAL A 191 -10.92 -6.20 -30.40
C VAL A 191 -10.54 -6.03 -31.87
N GLY A 192 -10.27 -7.14 -32.55
CA GLY A 192 -9.71 -7.18 -33.91
C GLY A 192 -8.18 -7.03 -33.95
N VAL A 193 -7.48 -6.93 -32.82
CA VAL A 193 -6.00 -6.86 -32.75
C VAL A 193 -5.44 -7.91 -31.79
N GLU A 194 -5.78 -7.82 -30.50
CA GLU A 194 -5.41 -8.83 -29.50
C GLU A 194 -6.53 -9.83 -29.24
N LEU A 195 -7.77 -9.33 -29.15
CA LEU A 195 -8.96 -10.14 -28.91
C LEU A 195 -9.70 -10.36 -30.24
N ASP A 196 -10.05 -11.60 -30.56
CA ASP A 196 -10.74 -11.93 -31.82
C ASP A 196 -12.19 -11.38 -31.83
N SER A 197 -12.83 -11.33 -30.67
CA SER A 197 -14.17 -10.80 -30.42
C SER A 197 -14.23 -10.03 -29.08
N ARG A 198 -15.37 -9.41 -28.80
CA ARG A 198 -15.71 -9.00 -27.43
C ARG A 198 -15.94 -10.25 -26.57
N ALA A 199 -15.58 -10.19 -25.30
CA ALA A 199 -15.73 -11.30 -24.37
C ALA A 199 -17.15 -11.39 -23.78
N ASP A 200 -17.63 -12.63 -23.62
CA ASP A 200 -18.93 -12.97 -23.03
C ASP A 200 -18.87 -13.00 -21.50
N ILE A 201 -17.68 -13.31 -20.95
CA ILE A 201 -17.44 -13.49 -19.53
C ILE A 201 -16.22 -12.67 -19.10
N LEU A 202 -16.40 -11.76 -18.14
CA LEU A 202 -15.30 -11.12 -17.43
C LEU A 202 -14.97 -11.94 -16.17
N VAL A 203 -13.69 -12.23 -15.97
CA VAL A 203 -13.13 -12.61 -14.68
C VAL A 203 -12.12 -11.55 -14.28
N SER A 204 -12.15 -11.11 -13.02
CA SER A 204 -11.18 -10.12 -12.55
C SER A 204 -11.03 -10.15 -11.03
N GLU A 205 -9.81 -9.85 -10.58
CA GLU A 205 -9.49 -9.53 -9.20
C GLU A 205 -8.40 -8.44 -9.26
N ILE A 206 -8.85 -7.20 -9.02
CA ILE A 206 -8.06 -5.96 -8.98
C ILE A 206 -8.62 -5.09 -7.84
N LEU A 207 -8.72 -5.71 -6.65
CA LEU A 207 -9.41 -5.17 -5.49
C LEU A 207 -8.41 -4.97 -4.36
N ASP A 208 -8.52 -3.84 -3.67
CA ASP A 208 -7.75 -3.58 -2.45
C ASP A 208 -8.65 -3.59 -1.21
N SER A 209 -8.10 -3.18 -0.06
CA SER A 209 -8.89 -3.10 1.18
C SER A 209 -10.04 -2.07 1.09
N GLU A 210 -9.86 -1.01 0.30
CA GLU A 210 -10.89 0.01 0.02
C GLU A 210 -11.83 -0.34 -1.16
N LEU A 211 -11.64 -1.52 -1.78
CA LEU A 211 -12.29 -1.99 -3.02
C LEU A 211 -11.88 -1.24 -4.31
N LEU A 212 -11.64 0.07 -4.24
CA LEU A 212 -11.48 0.94 -5.41
C LEU A 212 -10.02 1.32 -5.74
N GLY A 213 -9.08 1.16 -4.80
CA GLY A 213 -7.72 1.72 -4.87
C GLY A 213 -6.85 1.16 -6.00
N GLU A 214 -7.14 -0.06 -6.47
CA GLU A 214 -6.49 -0.69 -7.62
C GLU A 214 -7.10 -0.30 -8.99
N GLY A 215 -8.02 0.67 -9.02
CA GLY A 215 -8.57 1.22 -10.26
C GLY A 215 -9.74 0.41 -10.84
N LEU A 216 -10.52 -0.24 -9.97
CA LEU A 216 -11.69 -1.04 -10.34
C LEU A 216 -12.65 -0.30 -11.29
N ILE A 217 -13.03 0.94 -10.95
CA ILE A 217 -13.99 1.74 -11.73
C ILE A 217 -13.49 2.02 -13.16
N PRO A 218 -12.31 2.65 -13.38
CA PRO A 218 -11.83 2.91 -14.74
C PRO A 218 -11.58 1.63 -15.54
N THR A 219 -11.15 0.53 -14.91
CA THR A 219 -11.02 -0.76 -15.59
C THR A 219 -12.37 -1.32 -16.06
N LEU A 220 -13.39 -1.34 -15.20
CA LEU A 220 -14.73 -1.80 -15.58
C LEU A 220 -15.35 -0.89 -16.65
N GLN A 221 -15.17 0.43 -16.55
CA GLN A 221 -15.65 1.38 -17.56
C GLN A 221 -15.07 1.05 -18.94
N HIS A 222 -13.74 0.93 -19.07
CA HIS A 222 -13.11 0.56 -20.33
C HIS A 222 -13.54 -0.85 -20.81
N ALA A 223 -13.62 -1.83 -19.90
CA ALA A 223 -14.00 -3.18 -20.26
C ALA A 223 -15.42 -3.23 -20.88
N HIS A 224 -16.41 -2.59 -20.25
CA HIS A 224 -17.77 -2.47 -20.81
C HIS A 224 -17.79 -1.70 -22.13
N ASP A 225 -17.11 -0.55 -22.20
CA ASP A 225 -17.12 0.30 -23.39
C ASP A 225 -16.47 -0.41 -24.60
N MET A 226 -15.38 -1.15 -24.41
CA MET A 226 -14.49 -1.60 -25.50
C MET A 226 -14.31 -3.12 -25.64
N LEU A 227 -14.40 -3.90 -24.56
CA LEU A 227 -13.94 -5.30 -24.53
C LEU A 227 -15.06 -6.34 -24.32
N LEU A 228 -16.16 -5.97 -23.66
CA LEU A 228 -17.23 -6.88 -23.27
C LEU A 228 -18.45 -6.79 -24.20
N VAL A 229 -19.23 -7.85 -24.29
CA VAL A 229 -20.58 -7.82 -24.90
C VAL A 229 -21.55 -6.97 -24.06
N LYS A 230 -22.73 -6.63 -24.61
CA LYS A 230 -23.69 -5.72 -23.94
C LYS A 230 -24.22 -6.24 -22.59
N ASN A 231 -24.31 -7.55 -22.41
CA ASN A 231 -24.77 -8.21 -21.18
C ASN A 231 -23.76 -9.31 -20.79
N PRO A 232 -22.56 -8.95 -20.32
CA PRO A 232 -21.54 -9.94 -19.99
C PRO A 232 -21.90 -10.66 -18.69
N LYS A 233 -21.51 -11.93 -18.57
CA LYS A 233 -21.42 -12.56 -17.24
C LYS A 233 -20.15 -12.05 -16.55
N THR A 234 -20.14 -11.90 -15.23
CA THR A 234 -18.96 -11.41 -14.51
C THR A 234 -18.70 -12.21 -13.25
N VAL A 235 -17.42 -12.46 -12.96
CA VAL A 235 -16.92 -12.97 -11.68
C VAL A 235 -15.83 -12.01 -11.17
N PRO A 236 -16.07 -11.24 -10.08
CA PRO A 236 -17.28 -11.25 -9.26
C PRO A 236 -18.51 -10.69 -9.99
N TYR A 237 -19.70 -10.95 -9.42
CA TYR A 237 -20.97 -10.43 -9.92
C TYR A 237 -21.29 -9.05 -9.33
N ARG A 238 -21.06 -8.87 -8.02
CA ARG A 238 -21.29 -7.63 -7.28
C ARG A 238 -20.31 -7.48 -6.12
N ALA A 239 -19.90 -6.25 -5.84
CA ALA A 239 -19.32 -5.87 -4.55
C ALA A 239 -20.27 -4.95 -3.78
N THR A 240 -20.38 -5.13 -2.47
CA THR A 240 -21.12 -4.25 -1.55
C THR A 240 -20.20 -3.80 -0.43
N THR A 241 -20.04 -2.49 -0.24
CA THR A 241 -19.29 -1.91 0.87
C THR A 241 -20.20 -1.66 2.08
N TYR A 242 -19.65 -1.82 3.28
CA TYR A 242 -20.33 -1.65 4.56
C TYR A 242 -19.47 -0.79 5.50
N GLY A 243 -20.12 -0.17 6.48
CA GLY A 243 -19.47 0.54 7.58
C GLY A 243 -20.15 0.26 8.92
N VAL A 244 -19.45 0.56 10.00
CA VAL A 244 -19.98 0.58 11.38
C VAL A 244 -19.34 1.74 12.14
N LEU A 245 -20.13 2.44 12.96
CA LEU A 245 -19.61 3.49 13.85
C LEU A 245 -18.99 2.85 15.10
N VAL A 246 -17.78 3.29 15.47
CA VAL A 246 -17.09 2.78 16.66
C VAL A 246 -16.58 3.89 17.57
N GLU A 247 -16.71 3.66 18.88
CA GLU A 247 -15.87 4.30 19.88
C GLU A 247 -14.65 3.42 20.12
N SER A 248 -13.46 4.01 20.03
CA SER A 248 -12.21 3.34 20.40
C SER A 248 -11.18 4.39 20.83
N MET A 249 -10.72 4.32 22.07
CA MET A 249 -9.71 5.27 22.59
C MET A 249 -8.34 5.04 21.93
N LEU A 250 -8.06 3.82 21.47
CA LEU A 250 -6.89 3.52 20.67
C LEU A 250 -6.94 4.24 19.32
N LEU A 251 -8.01 4.05 18.53
CA LEU A 251 -8.15 4.70 17.21
C LEU A 251 -8.22 6.23 17.30
N TRP A 252 -8.78 6.78 18.39
CA TRP A 252 -8.72 8.22 18.65
C TRP A 252 -7.27 8.71 18.81
N LYS A 253 -6.48 8.06 19.67
CA LYS A 253 -5.03 8.34 19.85
C LYS A 253 -4.19 8.15 18.60
N MET A 254 -4.65 7.34 17.63
CA MET A 254 -3.97 7.18 16.34
C MET A 254 -4.16 8.39 15.41
N HIS A 255 -5.09 9.32 15.68
CA HIS A 255 -5.29 10.46 14.80
C HIS A 255 -5.26 11.83 15.49
N ASP A 256 -5.51 11.90 16.80
CA ASP A 256 -5.47 13.14 17.57
C ASP A 256 -4.44 13.08 18.71
N LEU A 257 -3.60 14.10 18.79
CA LEU A 257 -2.63 14.31 19.88
C LEU A 257 -3.17 15.23 20.98
N HIS A 258 -4.28 15.93 20.71
CA HIS A 258 -4.89 16.87 21.65
C HIS A 258 -5.21 16.17 22.98
N SER A 259 -4.80 16.78 24.09
CA SER A 259 -4.83 16.22 25.45
C SER A 259 -3.99 14.95 25.69
N ASN A 260 -3.67 14.14 24.67
CA ASN A 260 -2.81 12.96 24.81
C ASN A 260 -1.38 13.34 25.20
N GLU A 261 -0.80 14.36 24.55
CA GLU A 261 0.56 14.80 24.87
C GLU A 261 0.67 15.58 26.20
N ALA A 262 -0.37 16.31 26.60
CA ALA A 262 -0.36 17.10 27.84
C ALA A 262 -0.15 16.21 29.09
N ASN A 263 -0.56 14.95 29.01
CA ASN A 263 -0.38 13.95 30.06
C ASN A 263 1.04 13.36 30.14
N THR A 264 1.94 13.67 29.20
CA THR A 264 3.28 13.06 29.15
C THR A 264 4.24 13.64 30.20
N GLU A 265 3.99 14.86 30.69
CA GLU A 265 4.77 15.57 31.71
C GLU A 265 6.26 15.76 31.33
N ASP A 266 6.59 15.67 30.05
CA ASP A 266 7.98 15.60 29.58
C ASP A 266 8.56 16.94 29.08
N GLY A 267 7.71 17.98 29.03
CA GLY A 267 8.07 19.34 28.65
C GLY A 267 8.14 19.58 27.14
N VAL A 268 7.73 18.63 26.29
CA VAL A 268 7.77 18.74 24.83
C VAL A 268 6.35 18.78 24.24
N TRP A 269 6.00 19.90 23.64
CA TRP A 269 4.67 20.18 23.07
C TRP A 269 4.69 20.09 21.54
N LEU A 270 4.00 19.11 20.96
CA LEU A 270 3.90 18.92 19.51
C LEU A 270 2.74 19.72 18.90
N THR A 271 1.69 20.00 19.67
CA THR A 271 0.48 20.71 19.24
C THR A 271 0.13 21.91 20.14
N PRO A 272 1.07 22.85 20.39
CA PRO A 272 0.88 23.92 21.37
C PRO A 272 -0.19 24.94 20.95
N GLY A 273 -1.42 24.76 21.45
CA GLY A 273 -2.56 25.67 21.22
C GLY A 273 -2.97 25.81 19.75
N THR A 274 -2.48 24.95 18.87
CA THR A 274 -2.69 24.98 17.42
C THR A 274 -3.29 23.65 16.96
N GLU A 275 -4.61 23.56 17.07
CA GLU A 275 -5.38 22.43 16.55
C GLU A 275 -4.99 22.13 15.10
N ASN A 276 -4.72 20.86 14.81
CA ASN A 276 -4.37 20.32 13.48
C ASN A 276 -2.98 20.71 12.91
N ILE A 277 -2.05 21.26 13.70
CA ILE A 277 -0.65 21.45 13.21
C ILE A 277 0.04 20.11 12.90
N LEU A 278 -0.28 19.06 13.67
CA LEU A 278 -0.10 17.67 13.28
C LEU A 278 -1.48 17.07 12.99
N SER A 279 -1.59 16.29 11.92
CA SER A 279 -2.85 15.66 11.50
C SER A 279 -2.61 14.32 10.79
N VAL A 280 -3.62 13.46 10.80
CA VAL A 280 -3.70 12.29 9.92
C VAL A 280 -4.36 12.68 8.61
N LYS A 281 -3.93 12.07 7.49
CA LYS A 281 -4.55 12.25 6.19
C LYS A 281 -5.99 11.71 6.21
N LEU A 282 -6.95 12.54 5.81
CA LEU A 282 -8.36 12.18 5.72
C LEU A 282 -8.59 11.25 4.51
N GLN A 283 -8.32 9.96 4.72
CA GLN A 283 -8.46 8.85 3.78
C GLN A 283 -8.79 7.57 4.57
N GLN A 284 -9.10 6.47 3.87
CA GLN A 284 -9.14 5.15 4.51
C GLN A 284 -7.72 4.70 4.89
N HIS A 285 -7.58 4.07 6.06
CA HIS A 285 -6.33 3.42 6.49
C HIS A 285 -6.58 1.92 6.68
N ALA A 286 -5.88 1.09 5.91
CA ALA A 286 -6.07 -0.36 5.90
C ALA A 286 -5.47 -1.01 7.16
N MET A 287 -6.31 -1.59 8.03
CA MET A 287 -5.94 -2.13 9.33
C MET A 287 -6.56 -3.50 9.61
N GLN A 288 -5.81 -4.35 10.32
CA GLN A 288 -6.29 -5.65 10.82
C GLN A 288 -7.19 -5.43 12.05
N CYS A 289 -8.44 -5.02 11.81
CA CYS A 289 -9.38 -4.65 12.87
C CYS A 289 -9.87 -5.84 13.70
N ASP A 290 -9.66 -7.08 13.22
CA ASP A 290 -9.83 -8.29 14.03
C ASP A 290 -8.94 -8.29 15.30
N ALA A 291 -7.77 -7.64 15.27
CA ALA A 291 -6.88 -7.52 16.43
C ALA A 291 -7.26 -6.39 17.41
N LEU A 292 -8.35 -5.65 17.13
CA LEU A 292 -8.80 -4.48 17.89
C LEU A 292 -10.12 -4.73 18.65
N GLU A 293 -10.59 -5.99 18.70
CA GLU A 293 -11.90 -6.38 19.27
C GLU A 293 -12.11 -5.84 20.70
N ASP A 294 -11.15 -6.02 21.59
CA ASP A 294 -11.22 -5.56 23.00
C ASP A 294 -11.15 -4.02 23.16
N GLU A 295 -10.75 -3.30 22.11
CA GLU A 295 -10.56 -1.84 22.10
C GLU A 295 -11.70 -1.10 21.36
N ILE A 296 -12.76 -1.82 20.96
CA ILE A 296 -13.86 -1.31 20.13
C ILE A 296 -15.21 -1.46 20.85
N LEU A 297 -15.91 -0.34 21.03
CA LEU A 297 -17.34 -0.30 21.36
C LEU A 297 -18.14 0.05 20.11
N LEU A 298 -19.12 -0.79 19.76
CA LEU A 298 -20.01 -0.56 18.62
C LEU A 298 -21.07 0.49 18.96
N LEU A 299 -21.14 1.54 18.16
CA LEU A 299 -22.15 2.60 18.29
C LEU A 299 -23.27 2.50 17.25
N SER A 300 -23.16 1.58 16.28
CA SER A 300 -24.25 1.27 15.35
C SER A 300 -24.28 -0.21 14.98
N GLU A 301 -25.40 -0.66 14.41
CA GLU A 301 -25.39 -1.85 13.55
C GLU A 301 -24.58 -1.57 12.27
N PRO A 302 -24.11 -2.60 11.54
CA PRO A 302 -23.52 -2.44 10.22
C PRO A 302 -24.49 -1.82 9.22
N PHE A 303 -24.06 -0.77 8.52
CA PHE A 303 -24.83 -0.11 7.47
C PHE A 303 -24.19 -0.35 6.09
N LYS A 304 -25.04 -0.48 5.07
CA LYS A 304 -24.61 -0.59 3.66
C LYS A 304 -24.24 0.79 3.13
N VAL A 305 -23.14 0.89 2.39
CA VAL A 305 -22.62 2.15 1.84
C VAL A 305 -22.84 2.23 0.33
N PHE A 306 -22.14 1.40 -0.45
CA PHE A 306 -22.25 1.37 -1.92
C PHE A 306 -22.39 -0.05 -2.47
N GLU A 307 -23.05 -0.17 -3.63
CA GLU A 307 -23.09 -1.40 -4.42
C GLU A 307 -22.51 -1.16 -5.81
N PHE A 308 -21.70 -2.11 -6.28
CA PHE A 308 -21.04 -2.11 -7.58
C PHE A 308 -21.38 -3.42 -8.29
N ASP A 309 -22.33 -3.36 -9.23
CA ASP A 309 -22.65 -4.47 -10.15
C ASP A 309 -21.59 -4.56 -11.25
N PHE A 310 -20.78 -5.60 -11.27
CA PHE A 310 -19.67 -5.74 -12.24
C PHE A 310 -20.16 -5.95 -13.67
N TRP A 311 -21.37 -6.50 -13.84
CA TRP A 311 -22.08 -6.66 -15.10
C TRP A 311 -22.68 -5.36 -15.65
N LYS A 312 -22.57 -4.24 -14.92
CA LYS A 312 -22.88 -2.89 -15.40
C LYS A 312 -21.61 -2.05 -15.51
N ARG A 313 -21.61 -1.11 -16.46
CA ARG A 313 -20.64 -0.01 -16.49
C ARG A 313 -20.86 0.90 -15.26
N PRO A 314 -19.86 1.07 -14.36
CA PRO A 314 -20.04 1.90 -13.16
C PRO A 314 -19.91 3.39 -13.44
N ASP A 315 -20.52 4.21 -12.57
CA ASP A 315 -20.33 5.66 -12.54
C ASP A 315 -18.94 6.04 -11.97
N SER A 316 -18.35 7.13 -12.45
CA SER A 316 -17.04 7.60 -11.96
C SER A 316 -17.08 8.24 -10.57
N HIS A 317 -18.26 8.62 -10.10
CA HIS A 317 -18.50 9.24 -8.80
C HIS A 317 -19.95 9.02 -8.39
N ARG A 318 -20.19 8.74 -7.10
CA ARG A 318 -21.53 8.77 -6.49
C ARG A 318 -21.44 9.35 -5.08
N GLU A 319 -22.53 9.96 -4.65
CA GLU A 319 -22.74 10.40 -3.27
C GLU A 319 -24.05 9.80 -2.76
N THR A 320 -24.09 9.42 -1.49
CA THR A 320 -25.29 8.95 -0.79
C THR A 320 -25.37 9.52 0.62
N LYS A 321 -26.61 9.60 1.15
CA LYS A 321 -26.88 9.94 2.54
C LYS A 321 -27.42 8.71 3.24
N ILE A 322 -26.84 8.38 4.39
CA ILE A 322 -27.14 7.21 5.20
C ILE A 322 -27.57 7.72 6.57
N GLU A 323 -28.77 7.32 6.99
CA GLU A 323 -29.27 7.55 8.35
C GLU A 323 -28.86 6.36 9.23
N ILE A 324 -28.01 6.63 10.22
CA ILE A 324 -27.47 5.61 11.12
C ILE A 324 -28.12 5.79 12.48
N LYS A 325 -28.83 4.76 12.95
CA LYS A 325 -29.38 4.75 14.31
C LYS A 325 -28.30 4.29 15.29
N ALA A 326 -28.01 5.11 16.29
CA ALA A 326 -27.04 4.79 17.33
C ALA A 326 -27.59 3.72 18.30
N THR A 327 -26.78 2.71 18.61
CA THR A 327 -27.13 1.56 19.46
C THR A 327 -26.73 1.73 20.93
N ALA A 328 -25.76 2.62 21.20
CA ALA A 328 -25.22 2.94 22.51
C ALA A 328 -24.90 4.45 22.62
N ASP A 329 -24.73 4.92 23.86
CA ASP A 329 -24.20 6.25 24.15
C ASP A 329 -22.66 6.22 24.03
N GLY A 330 -22.05 7.24 23.41
CA GLY A 330 -20.59 7.32 23.25
C GLY A 330 -20.12 8.42 22.28
N HIS A 331 -18.86 8.33 21.86
CA HIS A 331 -18.24 9.18 20.85
C HIS A 331 -17.72 8.34 19.68
N ALA A 332 -18.26 8.56 18.49
CA ALA A 332 -17.78 7.92 17.27
C ALA A 332 -16.42 8.51 16.90
N HIS A 333 -15.35 7.78 17.21
CA HIS A 333 -13.96 8.14 16.89
C HIS A 333 -13.57 7.69 15.47
N ALA A 334 -14.21 6.66 14.94
CA ALA A 334 -13.96 6.18 13.59
C ALA A 334 -15.18 5.50 12.96
N ILE A 335 -15.11 5.33 11.64
CA ILE A 335 -15.91 4.38 10.88
C ILE A 335 -14.99 3.24 10.47
N ILE A 336 -15.31 2.01 10.87
CA ILE A 336 -14.65 0.81 10.35
C ILE A 336 -15.48 0.33 9.18
N SER A 337 -14.84 0.11 8.03
CA SER A 337 -15.48 -0.28 6.78
C SER A 337 -14.81 -1.49 6.14
N TRP A 338 -15.58 -2.22 5.35
CA TRP A 338 -15.16 -3.44 4.67
C TRP A 338 -16.07 -3.68 3.47
N TRP A 339 -15.86 -4.79 2.76
CA TRP A 339 -16.70 -5.18 1.63
C TRP A 339 -17.05 -6.66 1.62
N VAL A 340 -18.10 -6.98 0.85
CA VAL A 340 -18.55 -8.35 0.57
C VAL A 340 -18.66 -8.49 -0.94
N LEU A 341 -17.99 -9.50 -1.49
CA LEU A 341 -18.15 -9.92 -2.87
C LEU A 341 -19.22 -11.00 -2.96
N GLN A 342 -20.23 -10.74 -3.79
CA GLN A 342 -21.06 -11.75 -4.39
C GLN A 342 -20.37 -12.18 -5.69
N LEU A 343 -19.86 -13.41 -5.73
CA LEU A 343 -19.02 -13.87 -6.84
C LEU A 343 -19.86 -14.42 -8.02
N ASP A 344 -21.06 -14.93 -7.76
CA ASP A 344 -21.97 -15.52 -8.75
C ASP A 344 -23.30 -14.75 -8.86
N SER A 345 -23.97 -14.86 -10.01
CA SER A 345 -25.26 -14.19 -10.23
C SER A 345 -26.43 -14.75 -9.43
N ALA A 346 -26.34 -15.99 -8.94
CA ALA A 346 -27.38 -16.59 -8.11
C ALA A 346 -27.28 -16.19 -6.62
N GLY A 347 -26.17 -15.58 -6.19
CA GLY A 347 -25.95 -15.21 -4.79
C GLY A 347 -25.76 -16.42 -3.89
N SER A 348 -24.99 -17.41 -4.37
CA SER A 348 -24.67 -18.65 -3.64
C SER A 348 -23.22 -18.70 -3.16
N VAL A 349 -22.34 -17.86 -3.72
CA VAL A 349 -20.90 -17.81 -3.44
C VAL A 349 -20.51 -16.40 -3.00
N PHE A 350 -20.14 -16.25 -1.73
CA PHE A 350 -19.65 -14.99 -1.18
C PHE A 350 -18.23 -15.10 -0.62
N TYR A 351 -17.52 -13.98 -0.68
CA TYR A 351 -16.31 -13.71 0.09
C TYR A 351 -16.47 -12.38 0.83
N SER A 352 -15.95 -12.25 2.05
CA SER A 352 -16.19 -11.09 2.91
C SER A 352 -14.95 -10.73 3.72
N THR A 353 -14.54 -9.46 3.61
CA THR A 353 -13.45 -8.86 4.41
C THR A 353 -13.93 -8.36 5.78
N ALA A 354 -15.20 -8.56 6.13
CA ALA A 354 -15.76 -8.17 7.43
C ALA A 354 -14.93 -8.70 8.61
N PRO A 355 -14.72 -7.92 9.68
CA PRO A 355 -14.11 -8.42 10.89
C PRO A 355 -15.03 -9.43 11.60
N GLY A 356 -14.44 -10.37 12.32
CA GLY A 356 -15.11 -11.50 12.97
C GLY A 356 -16.07 -11.06 14.08
N TRP A 357 -15.74 -10.01 14.83
CA TRP A 357 -16.57 -9.49 15.92
C TRP A 357 -17.90 -8.89 15.43
N VAL A 358 -17.96 -8.28 14.25
CA VAL A 358 -19.24 -7.84 13.64
C VAL A 358 -20.19 -9.04 13.47
N ARG A 359 -19.68 -10.16 12.97
CA ARG A 359 -20.48 -11.36 12.66
C ARG A 359 -21.06 -12.04 13.90
N GLN A 360 -20.49 -11.80 15.07
CA GLN A 360 -20.95 -12.36 16.35
C GLN A 360 -21.95 -11.45 17.07
N SER A 361 -21.92 -10.14 16.79
CA SER A 361 -22.65 -9.11 17.52
C SER A 361 -23.89 -8.57 16.78
N SER A 362 -23.86 -8.48 15.45
CA SER A 362 -24.98 -7.95 14.68
C SER A 362 -26.12 -8.96 14.52
N GLY A 363 -27.35 -8.55 14.80
CA GLY A 363 -28.58 -9.32 14.51
C GLY A 363 -28.98 -9.31 13.03
N VAL A 364 -28.03 -9.03 12.14
CA VAL A 364 -28.22 -8.84 10.70
C VAL A 364 -27.61 -10.02 9.94
N ASP A 365 -28.39 -10.65 9.06
CA ASP A 365 -27.92 -11.73 8.17
C ASP A 365 -26.90 -11.20 7.14
N LEU A 366 -25.65 -11.02 7.57
CA LEU A 366 -24.53 -10.78 6.67
C LEU A 366 -24.24 -12.05 5.84
N PRO A 367 -24.06 -11.94 4.51
CA PRO A 367 -23.80 -13.11 3.65
C PRO A 367 -22.60 -13.93 4.12
N GLN A 368 -22.83 -15.20 4.45
CA GLN A 368 -21.79 -16.08 4.96
C GLN A 368 -20.83 -16.52 3.85
N CYS A 369 -19.53 -16.52 4.14
CA CYS A 369 -18.52 -17.11 3.26
C CYS A 369 -18.77 -18.63 3.10
N VAL A 370 -18.47 -19.16 1.92
CA VAL A 370 -18.56 -20.61 1.66
C VAL A 370 -17.75 -21.39 2.71
N ASN A 371 -18.41 -22.34 3.40
CA ASN A 371 -17.88 -23.16 4.51
C ASN A 371 -17.55 -22.43 5.82
N GLY A 372 -17.93 -21.16 6.02
CA GLY A 372 -17.83 -20.46 7.31
C GLY A 372 -16.41 -20.10 7.79
N MET A 373 -15.36 -20.67 7.19
CA MET A 373 -13.97 -20.31 7.44
C MET A 373 -13.60 -19.00 6.73
N LYS A 374 -13.40 -17.92 7.50
CA LYS A 374 -12.55 -16.80 7.09
C LYS A 374 -11.11 -17.19 7.46
N ASP A 375 -10.35 -17.64 6.48
CA ASP A 375 -8.90 -17.77 6.62
C ASP A 375 -8.31 -16.35 6.80
N TRP A 376 -7.32 -16.16 7.68
CA TRP A 376 -6.65 -14.86 7.81
C TRP A 376 -5.85 -14.53 6.54
N CYS A 377 -5.86 -13.27 6.13
CA CYS A 377 -5.04 -12.77 5.03
C CYS A 377 -4.58 -11.33 5.33
N ASP A 378 -3.56 -10.87 4.61
CA ASP A 378 -3.00 -9.53 4.75
C ASP A 378 -3.14 -8.66 3.50
N HIS A 379 -3.35 -9.26 2.32
CA HIS A 379 -3.63 -8.52 1.09
C HIS A 379 -4.94 -7.72 1.16
N TRP A 380 -5.94 -8.23 1.89
CA TRP A 380 -7.19 -7.53 2.16
C TRP A 380 -7.40 -7.37 3.67
N LYS A 381 -7.56 -6.12 4.10
CA LYS A 381 -7.82 -5.71 5.48
C LYS A 381 -9.19 -5.03 5.56
N GLN A 382 -9.56 -4.57 6.76
CA GLN A 382 -10.64 -3.59 6.91
C GLN A 382 -10.05 -2.17 6.76
N CYS A 383 -10.89 -1.18 6.52
CA CYS A 383 -10.48 0.21 6.35
C CYS A 383 -11.04 1.08 7.48
N VAL A 384 -10.17 1.84 8.14
CA VAL A 384 -10.51 2.78 9.21
C VAL A 384 -10.54 4.20 8.64
N TRP A 385 -11.66 4.88 8.81
CA TRP A 385 -11.80 6.32 8.57
C TRP A 385 -11.94 7.05 9.90
N PHE A 386 -10.95 7.87 10.25
CA PHE A 386 -10.94 8.63 11.49
C PHE A 386 -11.91 9.82 11.44
N ILE A 387 -12.71 9.99 12.49
CA ILE A 387 -13.59 11.14 12.68
C ILE A 387 -12.81 12.17 13.49
N GLN A 388 -12.51 13.32 12.86
CA GLN A 388 -11.56 14.31 13.39
C GLN A 388 -11.96 14.91 14.74
N GLY A 389 -10.97 15.31 15.53
CA GLY A 389 -11.14 15.92 16.85
C GLY A 389 -11.51 14.90 17.91
N THR A 390 -12.42 15.26 18.83
CA THR A 390 -12.90 14.38 19.91
C THR A 390 -13.88 13.30 19.44
N GLY A 391 -13.99 13.04 18.14
CA GLY A 391 -15.07 12.25 17.54
C GLY A 391 -16.44 12.92 17.60
N ALA A 392 -17.43 12.28 17.00
CA ALA A 392 -18.81 12.77 16.96
C ALA A 392 -19.65 12.16 18.09
N PRO A 393 -20.33 12.97 18.94
CA PRO A 393 -21.16 12.43 20.00
C PRO A 393 -22.36 11.67 19.43
N ALA A 394 -22.65 10.51 20.03
CA ALA A 394 -23.76 9.64 19.72
C ALA A 394 -24.53 9.33 21.01
N MET A 395 -25.82 9.66 21.04
CA MET A 395 -26.72 9.17 22.09
C MET A 395 -27.49 7.96 21.57
N LYS A 396 -27.76 6.98 22.43
CA LYS A 396 -28.55 5.81 22.07
C LYS A 396 -29.92 6.22 21.50
N ASP A 397 -30.35 5.49 20.48
CA ASP A 397 -31.56 5.75 19.69
C ASP A 397 -31.56 7.07 18.87
N GLN A 398 -30.51 7.89 18.93
CA GLN A 398 -30.32 9.05 18.04
C GLN A 398 -30.07 8.60 16.59
N THR A 399 -30.65 9.30 15.63
CA THR A 399 -30.27 9.18 14.21
C THR A 399 -29.14 10.16 13.89
N LEU A 400 -28.01 9.63 13.41
CA LEU A 400 -26.87 10.36 12.89
C LEU A 400 -26.92 10.37 11.35
N ALA A 401 -26.55 11.49 10.73
CA ALA A 401 -26.55 11.63 9.28
C ALA A 401 -25.12 11.50 8.74
N LEU A 402 -24.87 10.43 7.98
CA LEU A 402 -23.61 10.21 7.27
C LEU A 402 -23.78 10.52 5.77
N ARG A 403 -22.95 11.42 5.24
CA ARG A 403 -22.73 11.55 3.80
C ARG A 403 -21.53 10.69 3.42
N ALA A 404 -21.75 9.71 2.55
CA ALA A 404 -20.68 8.91 1.96
C ALA A 404 -20.54 9.28 0.47
N SER A 405 -19.32 9.43 -0.02
CA SER A 405 -19.05 9.67 -1.44
C SER A 405 -17.88 8.82 -1.92
N HIS A 406 -17.85 8.47 -3.21
CA HIS A 406 -16.68 7.82 -3.80
C HIS A 406 -16.27 8.51 -5.10
N ASP A 407 -14.98 8.52 -5.41
CA ASP A 407 -14.48 8.86 -6.74
C ASP A 407 -14.13 7.57 -7.52
N GLN A 408 -13.15 7.62 -8.42
CA GLN A 408 -12.71 6.45 -9.20
C GLN A 408 -11.82 5.48 -8.40
N THR A 409 -11.31 5.89 -7.25
CA THR A 409 -10.22 5.22 -6.50
C THR A 409 -10.40 5.20 -4.98
N SER A 410 -11.30 6.00 -4.42
CA SER A 410 -11.44 6.18 -2.96
C SER A 410 -12.90 6.38 -2.52
N ILE A 411 -13.17 6.10 -1.24
CA ILE A 411 -14.43 6.24 -0.52
C ILE A 411 -14.20 7.16 0.68
N SER A 412 -14.99 8.22 0.76
CA SER A 412 -14.94 9.24 1.81
C SER A 412 -16.22 9.31 2.64
N TYR A 413 -16.08 9.71 3.90
CA TYR A 413 -17.15 9.76 4.88
C TYR A 413 -17.19 11.12 5.60
N HIS A 414 -18.38 11.71 5.68
CA HIS A 414 -18.65 12.96 6.39
C HIS A 414 -19.86 12.77 7.31
N LEU A 415 -19.61 12.60 8.61
CA LEU A 415 -20.64 12.42 9.63
C LEU A 415 -21.09 13.80 10.17
N ASN A 416 -22.38 13.96 10.45
CA ASN A 416 -23.00 15.15 11.05
C ASN A 416 -22.72 16.46 10.28
N ILE A 417 -23.41 16.60 9.14
CA ILE A 417 -23.27 17.64 8.09
C ILE A 417 -23.61 19.09 8.56
N ASN A 418 -23.74 19.35 9.86
CA ASN A 418 -24.04 20.68 10.40
C ASN A 418 -22.78 21.52 10.70
N ASP A 419 -21.63 20.89 10.88
CA ASP A 419 -20.36 21.61 10.94
C ASP A 419 -19.91 21.94 9.51
N GLU A 420 -19.73 23.23 9.23
CA GLU A 420 -19.00 23.65 8.04
C GLU A 420 -17.61 23.01 8.09
N VAL A 421 -17.35 22.08 7.17
CA VAL A 421 -15.98 21.61 6.91
C VAL A 421 -15.20 22.82 6.44
N SER A 422 -14.57 23.51 7.39
CA SER A 422 -13.75 24.66 7.14
C SER A 422 -12.56 24.16 6.32
N SER A 423 -12.68 24.31 5.00
CA SER A 423 -11.64 23.95 4.03
C SER A 423 -10.51 24.98 4.10
N ARG A 424 -9.93 25.12 5.29
CA ARG A 424 -8.68 25.84 5.52
C ARG A 424 -7.63 25.11 4.71
N SER A 425 -7.12 25.78 3.68
CA SER A 425 -5.92 25.33 2.99
C SER A 425 -4.86 25.00 4.02
N PRO A 426 -4.13 23.87 3.88
CA PRO A 426 -3.07 23.52 4.82
C PRO A 426 -2.09 24.69 4.91
N LYS A 427 -1.92 25.23 6.12
CA LYS A 427 -0.87 26.23 6.35
C LYS A 427 0.49 25.58 6.14
N SER A 428 1.52 26.37 5.85
CA SER A 428 2.86 25.88 5.48
C SER A 428 3.63 25.17 6.59
N ASP A 429 3.11 25.21 7.82
CA ASP A 429 3.57 24.58 9.06
C ASP A 429 2.80 23.30 9.41
N HIS A 430 1.65 23.01 8.78
CA HIS A 430 0.88 21.79 9.02
C HIS A 430 1.60 20.55 8.45
N LEU A 431 1.76 19.52 9.29
CA LEU A 431 2.25 18.20 8.88
C LEU A 431 1.13 17.17 8.87
N THR A 432 1.08 16.41 7.79
CA THR A 432 0.23 15.23 7.67
C THR A 432 1.11 14.00 7.83
N LEU A 433 0.77 13.16 8.81
CA LEU A 433 1.54 11.98 9.22
C LEU A 433 0.66 10.72 9.16
N LEU A 434 1.30 9.55 9.12
CA LEU A 434 0.63 8.26 9.28
C LEU A 434 0.02 8.09 10.70
N PRO A 435 -1.11 7.37 10.85
CA PRO A 435 -1.76 7.17 12.14
C PRO A 435 -0.86 6.53 13.20
N GLU A 436 -0.02 5.57 12.82
CA GLU A 436 0.90 4.87 13.72
C GLU A 436 1.98 5.82 14.27
N ARG A 437 2.35 6.85 13.51
CA ARG A 437 3.30 7.88 13.95
C ARG A 437 2.66 8.84 14.95
N ILE A 438 1.40 9.19 14.74
CA ILE A 438 0.62 9.99 15.69
C ILE A 438 0.42 9.21 16.99
N ALA A 439 0.03 7.94 16.93
CA ALA A 439 -0.06 7.05 18.09
C ALA A 439 1.25 7.01 18.89
N LEU A 440 2.39 6.81 18.21
CA LEU A 440 3.72 6.80 18.82
C LEU A 440 4.08 8.14 19.48
N TYR A 441 3.69 9.26 18.88
CA TYR A 441 3.90 10.61 19.42
C TYR A 441 3.01 10.93 20.64
N GLY A 442 1.94 10.16 20.86
CA GLY A 442 1.11 10.20 22.08
C GLY A 442 1.55 9.24 23.19
N ASP A 443 2.49 8.31 22.92
CA ASP A 443 2.90 7.28 23.89
C ASP A 443 3.85 7.85 24.97
N LYS A 444 3.34 8.03 26.19
CA LYS A 444 4.11 8.51 27.36
C LYS A 444 5.30 7.61 27.71
N ALA A 445 5.17 6.28 27.62
CA ALA A 445 6.22 5.35 28.01
C ALA A 445 7.38 5.36 27.01
N TRP A 446 7.06 5.34 25.72
CA TRP A 446 8.04 5.44 24.64
C TRP A 446 8.75 6.80 24.64
N ARG A 447 8.00 7.90 24.80
CA ARG A 447 8.58 9.26 24.92
C ARG A 447 9.52 9.37 26.11
N SER A 448 9.10 8.89 27.29
CA SER A 448 9.93 8.90 28.51
C SER A 448 11.24 8.12 28.31
N ALA A 449 11.18 6.94 27.70
CA ALA A 449 12.35 6.14 27.35
C ALA A 449 13.28 6.86 26.36
N LEU A 450 12.74 7.48 25.31
CA LEU A 450 13.51 8.24 24.33
C LEU A 450 14.21 9.45 24.96
N ILE A 451 13.50 10.21 25.80
CA ILE A 451 14.03 11.37 26.53
C ILE A 451 15.13 10.94 27.52
N GLY A 452 14.93 9.83 28.22
CA GLY A 452 15.95 9.23 29.08
C GLY A 452 17.22 8.83 28.30
N ALA A 453 17.05 8.19 27.14
CA ALA A 453 18.17 7.80 26.27
C ALA A 453 18.95 9.02 25.75
N VAL A 454 18.25 10.06 25.26
CA VAL A 454 18.89 11.31 24.81
C VAL A 454 19.62 11.98 25.97
N ARG A 455 18.99 12.15 27.13
CA ARG A 455 19.61 12.76 28.32
C ARG A 455 20.89 12.02 28.76
N ASN A 456 20.87 10.68 28.72
CA ASN A 456 22.03 9.86 29.05
C ASN A 456 23.17 9.99 28.01
N ALA A 457 22.86 9.96 26.71
CA ALA A 457 23.86 10.12 25.64
C ALA A 457 24.55 11.50 25.64
N MET A 458 23.86 12.51 26.18
CA MET A 458 24.28 13.91 26.22
C MET A 458 24.95 14.30 27.55
N SER A 459 24.83 13.46 28.58
CA SER A 459 25.41 13.69 29.90
C SER A 459 26.94 13.86 29.83
N GLY A 460 27.46 14.91 30.49
CA GLY A 460 28.89 15.24 30.50
C GLY A 460 29.40 16.04 29.29
N ARG A 461 28.52 16.48 28.36
CA ARG A 461 28.89 17.34 27.22
C ARG A 461 28.45 18.78 27.47
N SER A 462 29.34 19.76 27.25
CA SER A 462 29.08 21.19 27.53
C SER A 462 28.36 21.92 26.38
N SER A 463 28.75 21.66 25.13
CA SER A 463 28.08 22.17 23.92
C SER A 463 28.13 21.12 22.81
N PRO A 464 27.25 20.09 22.85
CA PRO A 464 27.18 19.05 21.84
C PRO A 464 26.49 19.52 20.55
N THR A 465 27.06 19.17 19.40
CA THR A 465 26.37 19.19 18.10
C THR A 465 25.64 17.87 17.90
N CYS A 466 24.33 17.93 17.66
CA CYS A 466 23.47 16.76 17.40
C CYS A 466 23.05 16.71 15.94
N ILE A 467 22.87 15.49 15.41
CA ILE A 467 22.35 15.26 14.07
C ILE A 467 21.13 14.33 14.17
N VAL A 468 19.96 14.81 13.76
CA VAL A 468 18.74 14.02 13.62
C VAL A 468 18.65 13.57 12.17
N ALA A 469 18.99 12.30 11.94
CA ALA A 469 19.34 11.76 10.62
C ALA A 469 18.14 11.27 9.77
N ASP A 470 16.93 11.73 10.10
CA ASP A 470 15.65 11.26 9.55
C ASP A 470 14.61 12.40 9.47
N ASP A 471 13.33 12.02 9.38
CA ASP A 471 12.15 12.88 9.40
C ASP A 471 11.46 12.92 10.79
N SER A 472 12.21 12.71 11.88
CA SER A 472 11.66 12.70 13.25
C SER A 472 11.59 14.11 13.85
N VAL A 473 10.40 14.71 13.79
CA VAL A 473 10.17 16.02 14.41
C VAL A 473 10.23 15.96 15.95
N LEU A 474 9.75 14.88 16.56
CA LEU A 474 9.83 14.72 18.01
C LEU A 474 11.29 14.63 18.49
N LEU A 475 12.17 13.88 17.82
CA LEU A 475 13.57 13.79 18.24
C LEU A 475 14.30 15.13 18.09
N ALA A 476 13.99 15.89 17.05
CA ALA A 476 14.48 17.26 16.89
C ALA A 476 14.05 18.17 18.06
N LEU A 477 12.77 18.09 18.48
CA LEU A 477 12.25 18.87 19.61
C LEU A 477 12.85 18.45 20.94
N ILE A 478 12.94 17.15 21.24
CA ILE A 478 13.56 16.62 22.46
C ILE A 478 15.00 17.12 22.59
N VAL A 479 15.80 17.02 21.51
CA VAL A 479 17.20 17.47 21.54
C VAL A 479 17.29 18.99 21.71
N SER A 480 16.46 19.76 21.01
CA SER A 480 16.48 21.23 21.06
C SER A 480 16.04 21.79 22.43
N SER A 481 15.06 21.14 23.08
CA SER A 481 14.46 21.61 24.33
C SER A 481 15.27 21.21 25.57
N LEU A 482 15.90 20.03 25.56
CA LEU A 482 16.62 19.51 26.74
C LEU A 482 17.92 20.26 27.06
N LEU A 483 18.59 20.83 26.06
CA LEU A 483 19.86 21.54 26.23
C LEU A 483 19.88 22.79 25.35
N PRO A 484 19.51 23.97 25.91
CA PRO A 484 19.56 25.23 25.17
C PRO A 484 20.93 25.50 24.55
N SER A 485 22.05 25.11 25.19
CA SER A 485 23.40 25.33 24.64
C SER A 485 23.76 24.47 23.42
N SER A 486 22.98 23.44 23.08
CA SER A 486 23.30 22.52 22.00
C SER A 486 23.04 23.12 20.61
N LYS A 487 23.79 22.64 19.60
CA LYS A 487 23.50 22.90 18.19
C LYS A 487 22.81 21.68 17.60
N VAL A 488 21.70 21.88 16.89
CA VAL A 488 20.91 20.79 16.31
C VAL A 488 20.93 20.87 14.79
N ILE A 489 21.24 19.76 14.15
CA ILE A 489 21.21 19.61 12.70
C ILE A 489 20.12 18.59 12.37
N THR A 490 19.04 19.02 11.72
CA THR A 490 17.93 18.14 11.32
C THR A 490 17.99 17.87 9.83
N MET A 491 17.79 16.62 9.44
CA MET A 491 17.97 16.21 8.05
C MET A 491 16.70 16.37 7.21
N PHE A 492 15.55 15.93 7.72
CA PHE A 492 14.24 16.06 7.07
C PHE A 492 14.25 15.75 5.55
N PRO A 493 14.75 14.58 5.11
CA PRO A 493 14.84 14.25 3.69
C PRO A 493 13.48 14.19 2.97
N GLY A 494 12.41 13.84 3.68
CA GLY A 494 11.04 13.83 3.17
C GLY A 494 10.26 15.11 3.50
N LEU A 495 10.29 15.56 4.76
CA LEU A 495 9.53 16.72 5.25
C LEU A 495 10.09 18.05 4.73
N ARG A 496 11.41 18.15 4.55
CA ARG A 496 12.13 19.34 4.06
C ARG A 496 11.65 20.62 4.77
N ASP A 497 11.26 21.64 3.99
CA ASP A 497 10.80 22.94 4.50
C ASP A 497 9.55 22.85 5.37
N LYS A 498 8.68 21.84 5.18
CA LYS A 498 7.52 21.64 6.07
C LYS A 498 7.98 21.30 7.49
N GLY A 499 8.98 20.43 7.62
CA GLY A 499 9.57 20.10 8.91
C GLY A 499 10.23 21.31 9.58
N PHE A 500 10.89 22.18 8.82
CA PHE A 500 11.46 23.43 9.32
C PHE A 500 10.39 24.43 9.78
N ASN A 501 9.32 24.60 9.00
CA ASN A 501 8.20 25.48 9.36
C ASN A 501 7.47 24.97 10.61
N TYR A 502 7.27 23.66 10.72
CA TYR A 502 6.72 23.02 11.92
C TYR A 502 7.59 23.31 13.16
N LEU A 503 8.91 23.05 13.09
CA LEU A 503 9.81 23.34 14.22
C LEU A 503 9.77 24.82 14.62
N ARG A 504 9.70 25.74 13.66
CA ARG A 504 9.55 27.18 13.93
C ARG A 504 8.23 27.49 14.63
N ALA A 505 7.12 26.90 14.20
CA ALA A 505 5.79 27.16 14.74
C ALA A 505 5.63 26.69 16.20
N VAL A 506 6.37 25.66 16.62
CA VAL A 506 6.31 25.14 18.00
C VAL A 506 7.49 25.59 18.89
N ALA A 507 8.44 26.36 18.35
CA ALA A 507 9.70 26.70 19.04
C ALA A 507 9.49 27.41 20.40
N ASP A 508 8.64 28.44 20.42
CA ASP A 508 8.38 29.25 21.62
C ASP A 508 7.78 28.41 22.75
N ALA A 509 6.82 27.54 22.43
CA ALA A 509 6.17 26.65 23.40
C ALA A 509 7.10 25.56 23.94
N ASN A 510 8.17 25.23 23.21
CA ASN A 510 9.20 24.27 23.59
C ASN A 510 10.48 24.95 24.12
N ASN A 511 10.46 26.26 24.31
CA ASN A 511 11.54 27.06 24.91
C ASN A 511 12.93 26.86 24.26
N PHE A 512 12.98 26.78 22.92
CA PHE A 512 14.24 26.80 22.16
C PHE A 512 14.22 27.86 21.06
N SER A 513 15.40 28.23 20.57
CA SER A 513 15.57 29.24 19.51
C SER A 513 16.00 28.60 18.20
N MET A 514 15.39 29.04 17.09
CA MET A 514 15.63 28.49 15.74
C MET A 514 17.03 28.80 15.19
N ASP A 515 17.76 29.77 15.74
CA ASP A 515 19.14 30.09 15.34
C ASP A 515 20.13 28.95 15.61
N ARG A 516 19.77 28.01 16.49
CA ARG A 516 20.53 26.80 16.84
C ARG A 516 20.18 25.58 15.99
N ILE A 517 19.14 25.68 15.15
CA ILE A 517 18.66 24.57 14.31
C ILE A 517 19.05 24.79 12.85
N LYS A 518 19.95 23.95 12.34
CA LYS A 518 20.26 23.87 10.90
C LYS A 518 19.42 22.77 10.26
N VAL A 519 18.66 23.08 9.21
CA VAL A 519 17.92 22.08 8.42
C VAL A 519 18.66 21.83 7.11
N ILE A 520 18.84 20.56 6.72
CA ILE A 520 19.62 20.18 5.52
C ILE A 520 18.72 19.79 4.32
N GLY A 521 17.58 19.15 4.56
CA GLY A 521 16.66 18.70 3.50
C GLY A 521 17.18 17.56 2.61
N LYS A 522 18.23 16.84 3.04
CA LYS A 522 18.91 15.77 2.27
C LYS A 522 18.88 14.43 3.01
N LYS A 523 19.12 13.33 2.29
CA LYS A 523 19.31 11.99 2.86
C LYS A 523 20.72 11.81 3.45
N ALA A 524 20.86 10.93 4.44
CA ALA A 524 22.15 10.62 5.09
C ALA A 524 23.27 10.25 4.10
N SER A 525 22.94 9.47 3.06
CA SER A 525 23.82 9.08 1.96
C SER A 525 24.31 10.25 1.07
N SER A 526 23.72 11.42 1.21
CA SER A 526 23.96 12.61 0.36
C SER A 526 24.52 13.79 1.16
N LEU A 527 24.92 13.56 2.43
CA LEU A 527 25.62 14.55 3.25
C LEU A 527 27.06 14.76 2.75
N THR A 528 27.50 16.01 2.78
CA THR A 528 28.90 16.39 2.61
C THR A 528 29.42 17.03 3.90
N MET A 529 30.74 17.09 4.05
CA MET A 529 31.37 17.83 5.16
C MET A 529 31.04 19.32 5.14
N ASN A 530 30.61 19.89 4.00
CA ASN A 530 30.17 21.28 3.94
C ASN A 530 28.75 21.47 4.53
N ASP A 531 27.88 20.46 4.43
CA ASP A 531 26.54 20.51 5.05
C ASP A 531 26.62 20.54 6.57
N LEU A 532 27.67 19.96 7.16
CA LEU A 532 27.89 19.89 8.62
C LEU A 532 28.64 21.09 9.21
N LYS A 533 29.33 21.89 8.39
CA LYS A 533 30.01 23.11 8.86
C LYS A 533 28.99 24.14 9.37
N ASP A 534 29.42 24.91 10.36
CA ASP A 534 28.78 26.18 10.69
C ASP A 534 29.00 27.18 9.57
N GLU A 535 27.94 27.89 9.20
CA GLU A 535 28.06 29.22 8.58
C GLU A 535 28.16 30.23 9.73
N LYS A 536 29.40 30.44 10.19
CA LYS A 536 29.92 31.54 11.01
C LYS A 536 31.43 31.32 11.13
N GLU A 537 32.29 32.33 10.96
CA GLU A 537 32.08 33.79 10.82
C GLU A 537 32.49 34.32 9.44
#